data_AF-E1X0C4-F1
#
_entry.id   AF-E1X0C4-F1
#
_cell.length_a   1.000
_cell.length_b   1.000
_cell.length_c   1.000
_cell.angle_alpha   90.00
_cell.angle_beta   90.00
_cell.angle_gamma   90.00
#
_symmetry.space_group_name_H-M   'P 1'
#
loop_
_entity.id
_entity.type
_entity.pdbx_description
1 polymer ?
#
loop_
_entity_poly.entity_id
_entity_poly.type
_entity_poly.pdbx_seq_one_letter_code
_entity_poly.pdbx_strand_id
1 'polypeptide(L)'
;MKTLTLGLLLALSFSASAYEVSLDAAKCTIFGNMKVKVSGLETLGNAANGYLKNKSTSRSNCKGEIAELRGVFAGETIYADATKTQKVRKTNISEDNEKGRDRYCREELVTTVSVNFPSYSAAVFTNTTSRHLRTYPGTCNR
;
A
#
# COMPACT_ATOMS: atom_id res chain seq x y z
N MET A 1 16.30 -51.14 -13.22
CA MET A 1 15.19 -50.24 -12.81
C MET A 1 15.57 -48.84 -13.32
N LYS A 2 15.16 -48.43 -14.53
CA LYS A 2 13.93 -47.68 -14.86
C LYS A 2 13.72 -46.40 -14.03
N THR A 3 14.10 -45.27 -14.64
CA THR A 3 13.39 -43.98 -14.76
C THR A 3 12.60 -43.44 -13.56
N LEU A 4 13.04 -42.29 -13.06
CA LEU A 4 12.20 -41.17 -12.60
C LEU A 4 13.03 -39.87 -12.81
N THR A 5 13.15 -39.37 -14.05
CA THR A 5 12.35 -38.26 -14.59
C THR A 5 12.21 -37.06 -13.63
N LEU A 6 12.86 -35.97 -14.03
CA LEU A 6 12.15 -34.71 -14.28
C LEU A 6 11.56 -34.01 -13.03
N GLY A 7 12.44 -33.48 -12.16
CA GLY A 7 12.07 -32.50 -11.12
C GLY A 7 12.75 -31.13 -11.28
N LEU A 8 13.43 -30.91 -12.41
CA LEU A 8 14.04 -29.62 -12.79
C LEU A 8 13.06 -28.78 -13.63
N LEU A 9 11.79 -28.72 -13.21
CA LEU A 9 10.75 -27.97 -13.89
C LEU A 9 9.98 -27.10 -12.90
N LEU A 10 10.16 -25.79 -13.09
CA LEU A 10 9.24 -24.72 -12.70
C LEU A 10 9.04 -24.50 -11.19
N ALA A 11 9.99 -23.77 -10.59
CA ALA A 11 9.61 -22.69 -9.68
C ALA A 11 10.00 -21.32 -10.27
N LEU A 12 9.90 -21.19 -11.60
CA LEU A 12 9.57 -19.92 -12.25
C LEU A 12 8.04 -19.80 -12.06
N SER A 13 7.46 -18.76 -11.49
CA SER A 13 7.88 -17.38 -11.42
C SER A 13 6.87 -16.72 -10.49
N PHE A 14 7.27 -16.28 -9.29
CA PHE A 14 6.50 -15.24 -8.62
C PHE A 14 6.65 -14.01 -9.51
N SER A 15 5.59 -13.65 -10.22
CA SER A 15 5.54 -12.45 -11.04
C SER A 15 5.76 -11.26 -10.12
N ALA A 16 7.01 -10.86 -9.91
CA ALA A 16 7.33 -9.50 -9.55
C ALA A 16 6.88 -8.67 -10.75
N SER A 17 5.61 -8.25 -10.72
CA SER A 17 5.11 -7.28 -11.67
C SER A 17 5.82 -5.98 -11.35
N ALA A 18 6.89 -5.71 -12.09
CA ALA A 18 7.50 -4.40 -12.14
C ALA A 18 6.50 -3.48 -12.84
N TYR A 19 6.12 -2.40 -12.17
CA TYR A 19 5.28 -1.37 -12.73
C TYR A 19 6.15 -0.22 -13.20
N GLU A 20 5.87 0.25 -14.41
CA GLU A 20 6.40 1.50 -14.91
C GLU A 20 5.65 2.66 -14.25
N VAL A 21 6.37 3.50 -13.53
CA VAL A 21 5.77 4.57 -12.73
C VAL A 21 6.53 5.87 -12.87
N SER A 22 5.80 6.99 -12.89
CA SER A 22 6.39 8.34 -12.90
C SER A 22 5.99 9.13 -11.67
N LEU A 23 6.84 10.08 -11.25
CA LEU A 23 6.61 10.89 -10.06
C LEU A 23 5.87 12.19 -10.41
N ASP A 24 4.58 12.24 -10.11
CA ASP A 24 3.76 13.45 -10.33
C ASP A 24 4.09 14.56 -9.31
N ALA A 25 4.21 14.19 -8.03
CA ALA A 25 4.42 15.15 -6.95
C ALA A 25 5.04 14.50 -5.71
N ALA A 26 5.84 15.27 -4.97
CA ALA A 26 6.41 14.84 -3.68
C ALA A 26 6.32 15.99 -2.66
N LYS A 27 6.01 15.67 -1.40
CA LYS A 27 5.92 16.65 -0.30
C LYS A 27 6.23 16.05 1.07
N CYS A 28 6.76 16.88 1.96
CA CYS A 28 6.90 16.57 3.38
C CYS A 28 5.60 16.83 4.14
N THR A 29 5.24 15.95 5.06
CA THR A 29 4.18 16.20 6.03
C THR A 29 4.69 17.01 7.21
N ILE A 30 3.76 17.63 7.94
CA ILE A 30 4.07 18.34 9.20
C ILE A 30 4.75 17.43 10.25
N PHE A 31 4.58 16.11 10.13
CA PHE A 31 5.15 15.10 11.03
C PHE A 31 6.45 14.49 10.50
N GLY A 32 7.07 15.07 9.48
CA GLY A 32 8.34 14.59 8.91
C GLY A 32 8.20 13.49 7.85
N ASN A 33 7.06 12.79 7.76
CA ASN A 33 6.87 11.76 6.73
C ASN A 33 6.88 12.34 5.32
N MET A 34 7.46 11.61 4.38
CA MET A 34 7.40 11.91 2.94
C MET A 34 6.13 11.33 2.30
N LYS A 35 5.52 12.09 1.40
CA LYS A 35 4.38 11.68 0.57
C LYS A 35 4.70 11.88 -0.90
N VAL A 36 4.48 10.86 -1.72
CA VAL A 36 4.69 10.89 -3.17
C VAL A 36 3.41 10.51 -3.89
N LYS A 37 3.08 11.22 -4.96
CA LYS A 37 2.03 10.87 -5.90
C LYS A 37 2.73 10.33 -7.13
N VAL A 38 2.33 9.15 -7.55
CA VAL A 38 2.86 8.48 -8.74
C VAL A 38 1.72 8.14 -9.69
N SER A 39 2.03 8.04 -10.97
CA SER A 39 1.17 7.48 -12.03
C SER A 39 1.73 6.13 -12.51
N GLY A 40 0.93 5.33 -13.21
CA GLY A 40 1.33 4.00 -13.72
C GLY A 40 0.93 2.81 -12.84
N LEU A 41 0.19 3.06 -11.76
CA LEU A 41 -0.31 2.03 -10.83
C LEU A 41 -1.84 1.86 -10.86
N GLU A 42 -2.50 2.34 -11.91
CA GLU A 42 -3.97 2.43 -12.00
C GLU A 42 -4.64 1.05 -11.91
N THR A 43 -3.97 0.01 -12.43
CA THR A 43 -4.44 -1.38 -12.38
C THR A 43 -4.56 -1.94 -10.96
N LEU A 44 -3.84 -1.35 -9.99
CA LEU A 44 -3.94 -1.71 -8.57
C LEU A 44 -5.18 -1.09 -7.90
N GLY A 45 -5.87 -0.17 -8.58
CA GLY A 45 -7.14 0.43 -8.19
C GLY A 45 -6.99 1.59 -7.21
N ASN A 46 -8.08 1.93 -6.51
CA ASN A 46 -8.16 3.13 -5.67
C ASN A 46 -7.09 3.24 -4.58
N ALA A 47 -6.50 2.13 -4.11
CA ALA A 47 -5.41 2.16 -3.14
C ALA A 47 -4.10 2.68 -3.74
N ALA A 48 -3.89 2.53 -5.05
CA ALA A 48 -2.75 3.13 -5.75
C ALA A 48 -3.02 4.58 -6.18
N ASN A 49 -4.29 4.93 -6.39
CA ASN A 49 -4.71 6.29 -6.71
C ASN A 49 -4.56 7.19 -5.47
N GLY A 50 -3.46 7.93 -5.35
CA GLY A 50 -3.27 8.90 -4.28
C GLY A 50 -1.81 9.13 -3.89
N TYR A 51 -1.61 9.66 -2.68
CA TYR A 51 -0.26 9.84 -2.14
C TYR A 51 0.18 8.58 -1.40
N LEU A 52 1.20 7.92 -1.91
CA LEU A 52 1.96 6.89 -1.18
C LEU A 52 2.80 7.58 -0.10
N LYS A 53 2.89 6.96 1.08
CA LYS A 53 3.57 7.51 2.25
C LYS A 53 4.74 6.62 2.63
N ASN A 54 5.89 7.21 2.83
CA ASN A 54 7.00 6.55 3.49
C ASN A 54 7.15 7.13 4.91
N LYS A 55 7.32 6.25 5.90
CA LYS A 55 7.63 6.63 7.30
C LYS A 55 9.11 6.98 7.50
N SER A 56 9.90 6.97 6.44
CA SER A 56 11.30 7.37 6.47
C SER A 56 11.43 8.87 6.80
N THR A 57 12.27 9.07 7.81
CA THR A 57 13.05 10.24 8.27
C THR A 57 12.41 11.43 8.98
N SER A 58 13.26 11.96 9.88
CA SER A 58 13.06 13.13 10.71
C SER A 58 12.83 14.38 9.85
N ARG A 59 12.01 15.28 10.38
CA ARG A 59 11.61 16.57 9.77
C ARG A 59 12.77 17.41 9.21
N SER A 60 13.99 17.22 9.71
CA SER A 60 15.21 17.95 9.36
C SER A 60 15.74 17.69 7.95
N ASN A 61 15.59 16.49 7.36
CA ASN A 61 16.19 16.16 6.05
C ASN A 61 15.19 15.89 4.92
N CYS A 62 13.88 16.02 5.16
CA CYS A 62 12.88 15.62 4.18
C CYS A 62 12.94 16.42 2.85
N LYS A 63 13.43 17.68 2.85
CA LYS A 63 13.65 18.43 1.60
C LYS A 63 14.77 17.83 0.74
N GLY A 64 15.85 17.37 1.36
CA GLY A 64 16.98 16.73 0.66
C GLY A 64 16.55 15.42 0.02
N GLU A 65 15.80 14.60 0.77
CA GLU A 65 15.26 13.34 0.26
C GLU A 65 14.29 13.52 -0.91
N ILE A 66 13.44 14.55 -0.89
CA ILE A 66 12.57 14.88 -2.03
C ILE A 66 13.39 15.30 -3.25
N ALA A 67 14.46 16.07 -3.05
CA ALA A 67 15.33 16.49 -4.15
C ALA A 67 16.05 15.29 -4.76
N GLU A 68 16.56 14.38 -3.93
CA GLU A 68 17.18 13.12 -4.38
C GLU A 68 16.18 12.23 -5.13
N LEU A 69 14.97 12.04 -4.57
CA LEU A 69 13.89 11.31 -5.23
C LEU A 69 13.59 11.91 -6.61
N ARG A 70 13.42 13.24 -6.70
CA ARG A 70 13.19 13.91 -7.98
C ARG A 70 14.37 13.78 -8.94
N GLY A 71 15.59 13.76 -8.42
CA GLY A 71 16.80 13.52 -9.21
C GLY A 71 16.82 12.12 -9.81
N VAL A 72 16.44 11.10 -9.05
CA VAL A 72 16.30 9.71 -9.54
C VAL A 72 15.21 9.61 -10.61
N PHE A 73 14.09 10.30 -10.40
CA PHE A 73 12.97 10.25 -11.33
C PHE A 73 13.11 11.20 -12.52
N ALA A 74 14.02 12.17 -12.53
CA ALA A 74 14.42 13.09 -13.61
C ALA A 74 13.41 13.51 -14.72
N GLY A 75 12.09 13.38 -14.52
CA GLY A 75 11.08 13.45 -15.58
C GLY A 75 10.88 12.15 -16.38
N GLU A 76 11.51 11.06 -15.98
CA GLU A 76 11.43 9.73 -16.58
C GLU A 76 10.51 8.79 -15.79
N THR A 77 10.04 7.77 -16.50
CA THR A 77 9.34 6.63 -15.90
C THR A 77 10.38 5.62 -15.41
N ILE A 78 10.24 5.16 -14.18
CA ILE A 78 11.13 4.16 -13.60
C ILE A 78 10.37 2.88 -13.26
N TYR A 79 11.10 1.78 -13.08
CA TYR A 79 10.52 0.53 -12.59
C TYR A 79 10.36 0.55 -11.07
N ALA A 80 9.20 0.11 -10.60
CA ALA A 80 8.91 -0.09 -9.19
C ALA A 80 8.27 -1.46 -8.95
N ASP A 81 8.62 -2.08 -7.84
CA ASP A 81 7.96 -3.29 -7.39
C ASP A 81 6.76 -2.89 -6.55
N ALA A 82 5.55 -3.23 -6.99
CA ALA A 82 4.34 -2.96 -6.24
C ALA A 82 3.62 -4.24 -5.82
N THR A 83 3.19 -4.27 -4.56
CA THR A 83 2.39 -5.36 -3.99
C THR A 83 1.06 -4.82 -3.48
N LYS A 84 -0.02 -5.53 -3.78
CA LYS A 84 -1.36 -5.24 -3.30
C LYS A 84 -1.81 -6.33 -2.33
N THR A 85 -2.18 -5.93 -1.12
CA THR A 85 -2.74 -6.83 -0.10
C THR A 85 -4.16 -6.38 0.26
N GLN A 86 -5.03 -7.35 0.49
CA GLN A 86 -6.42 -7.11 0.89
C GLN A 86 -6.75 -7.94 2.12
N LYS A 87 -7.39 -7.32 3.11
CA LYS A 87 -7.87 -8.00 4.31
C LYS A 87 -9.19 -7.41 4.78
N VAL A 88 -10.04 -8.25 5.37
CA VAL A 88 -11.24 -7.78 6.08
C VAL A 88 -10.83 -7.35 7.48
N ARG A 89 -11.03 -6.08 7.81
CA ARG A 89 -10.93 -5.57 9.18
C ARG A 89 -12.31 -5.61 9.81
N LYS A 90 -12.42 -6.27 10.95
CA LYS A 90 -13.62 -6.27 11.77
C LYS A 90 -13.41 -5.35 12.98
N THR A 91 -14.35 -4.43 13.22
CA THR A 91 -14.28 -3.48 14.33
C THR A 91 -15.58 -3.51 15.11
N ASN A 92 -15.50 -3.67 16.44
CA ASN A 92 -16.65 -3.49 17.31
C ASN A 92 -16.94 -2.00 17.43
N ILE A 93 -18.14 -1.58 17.07
CA ILE A 93 -18.64 -0.22 17.29
C ILE A 93 -19.77 -0.26 18.30
N SER A 94 -19.94 0.82 19.05
CA SER A 94 -21.01 0.98 20.03
C SER A 94 -21.71 2.30 19.80
N GLU A 95 -23.03 2.25 19.80
CA GLU A 95 -23.89 3.42 19.68
C GLU A 95 -24.72 3.51 20.96
N ASP A 96 -24.65 4.64 21.66
CA ASP A 96 -25.44 4.89 22.84
C ASP A 96 -26.85 5.35 22.41
N ASN A 97 -27.89 4.72 22.95
CA ASN A 97 -29.30 5.03 22.70
C ASN A 97 -30.06 5.22 24.02
N GLU A 98 -31.32 5.66 23.97
CA GLU A 98 -32.16 5.90 25.16
C GLU A 98 -32.40 4.64 26.02
N LYS A 99 -32.15 3.44 25.48
CA LYS A 99 -32.37 2.13 26.13
C LYS A 99 -31.08 1.43 26.56
N GLY A 100 -29.91 2.06 26.38
CA GLY A 100 -28.61 1.46 26.67
C GLY A 100 -27.62 1.57 25.51
N ARG A 101 -26.65 0.64 25.44
CA ARG A 101 -25.60 0.65 24.42
C ARG A 101 -25.81 -0.51 23.45
N ASP A 102 -26.14 -0.19 22.20
CA ASP A 102 -26.19 -1.17 21.13
C ASP A 102 -24.78 -1.47 20.63
N ARG A 103 -24.51 -2.74 20.34
CA ARG A 103 -23.22 -3.21 19.81
C ARG A 103 -23.41 -3.66 18.37
N TYR A 104 -22.52 -3.20 17.49
CA TYR A 104 -22.48 -3.64 16.11
C TYR A 104 -21.07 -4.08 15.73
N CYS A 105 -21.00 -5.03 14.80
CA CYS A 105 -19.76 -5.33 14.10
C CYS A 105 -19.76 -4.62 12.75
N ARG A 106 -18.72 -3.83 12.51
CA ARG A 106 -18.44 -3.20 11.22
C ARG A 106 -17.32 -3.98 10.51
N GLU A 107 -17.60 -4.41 9.30
CA GLU A 107 -16.60 -5.02 8.42
C GLU A 107 -16.18 -4.04 7.32
N GLU A 108 -14.86 -3.91 7.13
CA GLU A 108 -14.26 -3.07 6.11
C GLU A 108 -13.24 -3.88 5.31
N LEU A 109 -13.27 -3.77 3.98
CA LEU A 109 -12.19 -4.26 3.14
C LEU A 109 -11.06 -3.24 3.17
N VAL A 110 -9.97 -3.58 3.83
CA VAL A 110 -8.75 -2.78 3.88
C VAL A 110 -7.84 -3.24 2.74
N THR A 111 -7.59 -2.36 1.79
CA THR A 111 -6.65 -2.60 0.69
C THR A 111 -5.39 -1.77 0.94
N THR A 112 -4.23 -2.41 0.94
CA THR A 112 -2.93 -1.72 1.07
C THR A 112 -2.09 -2.00 -0.17
N VAL A 113 -1.58 -0.94 -0.78
CA VAL A 113 -0.57 -1.00 -1.84
C VAL A 113 0.76 -0.57 -1.23
N SER A 114 1.78 -1.41 -1.39
CA SER A 114 3.17 -1.13 -1.04
C SER A 114 3.97 -1.04 -2.32
N VAL A 115 4.79 0.00 -2.45
CA VAL A 115 5.60 0.27 -3.63
C VAL A 115 7.04 0.45 -3.19
N ASN A 116 7.94 -0.31 -3.78
CA ASN A 116 9.38 -0.22 -3.61
C ASN A 116 9.97 0.37 -4.89
N PHE A 117 10.83 1.37 -4.77
CA PHE A 117 11.57 1.97 -5.88
C PHE A 117 13.04 1.56 -5.76
N PRO A 118 13.50 0.50 -6.46
CA PRO A 118 14.88 0.02 -6.32
C PRO A 118 15.92 1.10 -6.65
N SER A 119 15.63 1.98 -7.60
CA SER A 119 16.49 3.11 -7.99
C SER A 119 16.57 4.22 -6.94
N TYR A 120 15.70 4.23 -5.93
CA TYR A 120 15.68 5.22 -4.86
C TYR A 120 15.78 4.53 -3.48
N SER A 121 17.01 4.27 -3.04
CA SER A 121 17.37 3.76 -1.70
C SER A 121 16.56 2.55 -1.16
N ALA A 122 15.85 1.82 -2.03
CA ALA A 122 14.86 0.80 -1.67
C ALA A 122 13.81 1.30 -0.63
N ALA A 123 13.39 2.55 -0.76
CA ALA A 123 12.36 3.14 0.08
C ALA A 123 10.98 2.51 -0.21
N VAL A 124 10.29 2.03 0.83
CA VAL A 124 8.94 1.47 0.71
C VAL A 124 7.89 2.54 1.01
N PHE A 125 7.05 2.81 0.01
CA PHE A 125 5.93 3.73 0.12
C PHE A 125 4.61 2.97 0.15
N THR A 126 3.69 3.40 1.00
CA THR A 126 2.43 2.67 1.22
C THR A 126 1.22 3.58 1.11
N ASN A 127 0.13 3.07 0.56
CA ASN A 127 -1.18 3.70 0.66
C ASN A 127 -2.22 2.65 1.03
N THR A 128 -3.09 3.01 1.97
CA THR A 128 -4.13 2.14 2.51
C THR A 128 -5.47 2.82 2.33
N THR A 129 -6.40 2.14 1.66
CA THR A 129 -7.80 2.55 1.57
C THR A 129 -8.68 1.53 2.27
N SER A 130 -9.83 1.99 2.74
CA SER A 130 -10.82 1.13 3.39
C SER A 130 -12.17 1.35 2.73
N ARG A 131 -12.86 0.27 2.40
CA ARG A 131 -14.22 0.29 1.88
C ARG A 131 -15.14 -0.41 2.87
N HIS A 132 -16.21 0.26 3.26
CA HIS A 132 -17.27 -0.36 4.07
C HIS A 132 -17.88 -1.55 3.32
N LEU A 133 -18.00 -2.70 3.98
CA LEU A 133 -18.66 -3.88 3.43
C LEU A 133 -20.07 -4.03 4.00
N ARG A 134 -20.16 -4.10 5.33
CA ARG A 134 -21.43 -4.25 6.05
C ARG A 134 -21.29 -3.86 7.52
N THR A 135 -22.42 -3.53 8.13
CA THR A 135 -22.59 -3.43 9.59
C THR A 135 -23.71 -4.39 10.00
N TYR A 136 -23.51 -5.17 11.06
CA TYR A 136 -24.55 -6.06 11.60
C TYR A 136 -24.58 -6.03 13.13
N PRO A 137 -25.74 -6.30 13.77
CA PRO A 137 -25.87 -6.32 15.23
C PRO A 137 -25.01 -7.42 15.87
N GLY A 138 -24.42 -7.12 17.04
CA GLY A 138 -23.57 -8.02 17.80
C GLY A 138 -22.07 -7.70 17.72
N THR A 139 -21.23 -8.62 18.20
CA THR A 139 -19.76 -8.47 18.21
C THR A 139 -19.10 -9.21 17.06
N CYS A 140 -17.90 -8.78 16.65
CA CYS A 140 -17.16 -9.36 15.53
C CYS A 140 -16.58 -10.78 15.75
N ASN A 141 -16.75 -11.36 16.95
CA ASN A 141 -16.18 -12.64 17.37
C ASN A 141 -17.08 -13.86 17.08
N ARG A 142 -17.97 -13.77 16.10
CA ARG A 142 -18.72 -14.93 15.60
C ARG A 142 -18.14 -15.41 14.28
#